data_AF-E1YAL0-F1
#
_entry.id   AF-E1YAL0-F1
#
_cell.length_a   1.000
_cell.length_b   1.000
_cell.length_c   1.000
_cell.angle_alpha   90.00
_cell.angle_beta   90.00
_cell.angle_gamma   90.00
#
_symmetry.space_group_name_H-M   'P 1'
#
loop_
_entity.id
_entity.type
_entity.pdbx_description
1 polymer ?
#
loop_
_entity_poly.entity_id
_entity_poly.type
_entity_poly.pdbx_seq_one_letter_code
_entity_poly.pdbx_strand_id
1 'polypeptide(L)'
;MKIEINLPDHCIETEAKRLYKKSLTRFFESSDPSDPELEEKIDGLINFLEYTDFGHLRSSNPVLAGIEKGKAVLNILGENLFEIEVDGSIYKPRKKGR
;
A
#
# COMPACT_ATOMS: atom_id res chain seq x y z
N MET A 1 -0.79 -9.76 -6.32
CA MET A 1 0.52 -9.08 -6.17
C MET A 1 0.89 -8.90 -4.70
N LYS A 2 2.18 -8.81 -4.35
CA LYS A 2 2.65 -8.39 -3.02
C LYS A 2 3.54 -7.15 -3.13
N ILE A 3 3.32 -6.16 -2.28
CA ILE A 3 4.09 -4.92 -2.24
C ILE A 3 4.64 -4.72 -0.84
N GLU A 4 5.96 -4.69 -0.71
CA GLU A 4 6.62 -4.37 0.55
C GLU A 4 6.54 -2.87 0.83
N ILE A 5 6.05 -2.52 2.00
CA ILE A 5 5.93 -1.15 2.49
C ILE A 5 6.76 -1.05 3.77
N ASN A 6 7.89 -0.36 3.65
CA ASN A 6 8.72 -0.04 4.82
C ASN A 6 8.09 1.15 5.54
N LEU A 7 7.89 1.03 6.85
CA LEU A 7 7.27 2.03 7.70
C LEU A 7 8.28 2.52 8.74
N PRO A 8 9.29 3.32 8.34
CA PRO A 8 10.35 3.74 9.24
C PRO A 8 9.90 4.82 10.22
N ASP A 9 9.10 5.79 9.77
CA ASP A 9 8.67 6.95 10.57
C ASP A 9 7.31 7.51 10.09
N HIS A 10 6.58 6.74 9.27
CA HIS A 10 5.37 7.18 8.60
C HIS A 10 4.31 6.09 8.57
N CYS A 11 3.05 6.50 8.63
CA CYS A 11 1.93 5.57 8.54
C CYS A 11 1.81 4.93 7.15
N ILE A 12 1.09 3.81 7.10
CA ILE A 12 0.87 3.00 5.89
C ILE A 12 0.32 3.81 4.70
N GLU A 13 -0.57 4.77 4.95
CA GLU A 13 -1.11 5.65 3.89
C GLU A 13 -0.03 6.53 3.26
N THR A 14 0.83 7.12 4.09
CA THR A 14 1.88 8.04 3.63
C THR A 14 2.92 7.29 2.80
N GLU A 15 3.34 6.12 3.27
CA GLU A 15 4.32 5.31 2.55
C GLU A 15 3.72 4.69 1.28
N ALA A 16 2.46 4.25 1.30
CA ALA A 16 1.76 3.83 0.09
C ALA A 16 1.67 4.97 -0.94
N LYS A 17 1.34 6.20 -0.53
CA LYS A 17 1.35 7.39 -1.40
C LYS A 17 2.72 7.68 -1.99
N ARG A 18 3.78 7.53 -1.20
CA ARG A 18 5.16 7.71 -1.67
C ARG A 18 5.56 6.64 -2.68
N LEU A 19 5.24 5.37 -2.41
CA LEU A 19 5.48 4.26 -3.33
C LEU A 19 4.72 4.45 -4.63
N TYR A 20 3.47 4.90 -4.57
CA TYR A 20 2.67 5.22 -5.75
C TYR A 20 3.34 6.31 -6.60
N LYS A 21 3.68 7.45 -5.99
CA LYS A 21 4.38 8.54 -6.68
C LYS A 21 5.71 8.09 -7.29
N LYS A 22 6.50 7.31 -6.56
CA LYS A 22 7.78 6.78 -7.05
C LYS A 22 7.58 5.82 -8.23
N SER A 23 6.54 4.98 -8.17
CA SER A 23 6.19 4.04 -9.25
C SER A 23 5.72 4.80 -10.49
N LEU A 24 4.89 5.83 -10.32
CA LEU A 24 4.50 6.74 -11.39
C LEU A 24 5.69 7.47 -12.02
N THR A 25 6.56 8.08 -11.21
CA THR A 25 7.76 8.75 -11.73
C THR A 25 8.59 7.77 -12.55
N ARG A 26 8.81 6.56 -12.03
CA ARG A 26 9.52 5.51 -12.77
C ARG A 26 8.83 5.14 -14.08
N PHE A 27 7.50 5.07 -14.09
CA PHE A 27 6.72 4.76 -15.28
C PHE A 27 6.84 5.83 -16.36
N PHE A 28 6.88 7.11 -15.96
CA PHE A 28 7.11 8.22 -16.89
C PHE A 28 8.57 8.35 -17.34
N GLU A 29 9.53 7.95 -16.50
CA GLU A 29 10.96 7.97 -16.83
C GLU A 29 11.42 6.74 -17.61
N SER A 30 10.71 5.62 -17.54
CA SER A 30 11.03 4.42 -18.30
C SER A 30 10.79 4.65 -19.79
N SER A 31 11.82 4.41 -20.60
CA SER A 31 11.70 4.41 -22.08
C SER A 31 10.89 3.21 -22.62
N ASP A 32 10.49 2.29 -21.74
CA ASP A 32 9.61 1.17 -22.04
C ASP A 32 8.24 1.44 -21.39
N PRO A 33 7.26 1.94 -22.17
CA PRO A 33 5.94 2.32 -21.67
C PRO A 33 5.00 1.13 -21.43
N SER A 34 5.54 -0.10 -21.36
CA SER A 34 4.73 -1.33 -21.29
C SER A 34 5.25 -2.31 -20.24
N ASP A 35 5.84 -1.82 -19.15
CA ASP A 35 6.14 -2.63 -17.97
C ASP A 35 4.82 -2.99 -17.25
N PRO A 36 4.27 -4.20 -17.48
CA PRO A 36 2.95 -4.57 -16.99
C PRO A 36 2.96 -4.75 -15.47
N GLU A 37 4.13 -5.08 -14.89
CA GLU A 37 4.29 -5.19 -13.44
C GLU A 37 4.23 -3.80 -12.78
N LEU A 38 4.78 -2.78 -13.45
CA LEU A 38 4.73 -1.41 -12.97
C LEU A 38 3.31 -0.83 -13.05
N GLU A 39 2.59 -1.11 -14.13
CA GLU A 39 1.16 -0.76 -14.26
C GLU A 39 0.32 -1.44 -13.17
N GLU A 40 0.43 -2.76 -13.01
CA GLU A 40 -0.30 -3.51 -11.97
C GLU A 40 0.01 -2.96 -10.56
N LYS A 41 1.27 -2.56 -10.32
CA LYS A 41 1.68 -1.94 -9.06
C LYS A 41 1.00 -0.58 -8.84
N ILE A 42 0.96 0.26 -9.86
CA ILE A 42 0.38 1.60 -9.80
C ILE A 42 -1.14 1.49 -9.57
N ASP A 43 -1.82 0.64 -10.33
CA ASP A 43 -3.25 0.35 -10.19
C ASP A 43 -3.58 -0.26 -8.82
N GLY A 44 -2.73 -1.17 -8.35
CA GLY A 44 -2.84 -1.76 -7.03
C GLY A 44 -2.73 -0.72 -5.91
N LEU A 45 -1.75 0.18 -6.01
CA LEU A 45 -1.51 1.23 -5.02
C LEU A 45 -2.59 2.31 -5.04
N ILE A 46 -3.07 2.75 -6.21
CA ILE A 46 -4.14 3.75 -6.27
C ILE A 46 -5.45 3.19 -5.72
N ASN A 47 -5.83 1.96 -6.09
CA ASN A 47 -7.02 1.32 -5.52
C ASN A 47 -6.89 1.14 -4.01
N PHE A 48 -5.71 0.73 -3.52
CA PHE A 48 -5.46 0.66 -2.08
C PHE A 48 -5.65 2.02 -1.41
N LEU A 49 -5.14 3.11 -1.99
CA LEU A 49 -5.26 4.46 -1.44
C LEU A 49 -6.69 5.03 -1.49
N GLU A 50 -7.49 4.65 -2.49
CA GLU A 50 -8.85 5.15 -2.66
C GLU A 50 -9.87 4.39 -1.81
N TYR A 51 -9.76 3.06 -1.76
CA TYR A 51 -10.78 2.19 -1.16
C TYR A 51 -10.48 1.74 0.27
N THR A 52 -9.30 2.02 0.81
CA THR A 52 -8.93 1.61 2.17
C THR A 52 -9.32 2.64 3.22
N ASP A 53 -9.95 2.16 4.29
CA ASP A 53 -10.08 2.91 5.53
C ASP A 53 -8.77 2.86 6.35
N PHE A 54 -7.91 3.84 6.12
CA PHE A 54 -6.67 4.01 6.86
C PHE A 54 -6.89 4.37 8.33
N GLY A 55 -8.02 4.98 8.70
CA GLY A 55 -8.34 5.26 10.09
C GLY A 55 -8.45 3.98 10.90
N HIS A 56 -9.16 2.99 10.34
CA HIS A 56 -9.26 1.66 10.94
C HIS A 56 -7.90 0.96 11.00
N LEU A 57 -7.12 0.95 9.91
CA LEU A 57 -5.81 0.28 9.88
C LEU A 57 -4.82 0.85 10.90
N ARG A 58 -4.71 2.19 10.98
CA ARG A 58 -3.83 2.85 11.95
C ARG A 58 -4.25 2.55 13.38
N SER A 59 -5.55 2.42 13.64
CA SER A 59 -6.05 2.04 14.96
C SER A 59 -5.81 0.57 15.30
N SER A 60 -5.55 -0.27 14.30
CA SER A 60 -5.39 -1.72 14.45
C SER A 60 -3.96 -2.15 14.80
N ASN A 61 -2.95 -1.37 14.38
CA ASN A 61 -1.55 -1.68 14.65
C ASN A 61 -0.70 -0.39 14.68
N PRO A 62 0.14 -0.18 15.72
CA PRO A 62 0.99 1.01 15.86
C PRO A 62 2.04 1.17 14.75
N VAL A 63 2.53 0.08 14.14
CA VAL A 63 3.42 0.12 12.97
C VAL A 63 2.69 0.72 11.77
N LEU A 64 1.45 0.30 11.52
CA LEU A 64 0.61 0.86 10.45
C LEU A 64 0.26 2.33 10.71
N ALA A 65 0.19 2.74 11.98
CA ALA A 65 0.03 4.13 12.39
C ALA A 65 1.30 4.98 12.19
N GLY A 66 2.47 4.36 11.97
CA GLY A 66 3.76 5.05 11.97
C GLY A 66 4.20 5.51 13.36
N ILE A 67 3.65 4.92 14.42
CA ILE A 67 4.07 5.12 15.80
C ILE A 67 5.32 4.29 16.08
N GLU A 68 5.37 3.07 15.54
CA GLU A 68 6.51 2.17 15.63
C GLU A 68 7.13 1.93 14.27
N LYS A 69 8.45 1.68 14.27
CA LYS A 69 9.19 1.34 13.06
C LYS A 69 8.90 -0.11 12.71
N GLY A 70 8.60 -0.38 11.44
CA GLY A 70 8.40 -1.74 11.01
C GLY A 70 8.26 -1.89 9.51
N LYS A 71 7.80 -3.07 9.11
CA LYS A 71 7.55 -3.41 7.71
C LYS A 71 6.16 -4.00 7.61
N ALA A 72 5.47 -3.64 6.55
CA ALA A 72 4.19 -4.20 6.20
C ALA A 72 4.27 -4.75 4.78
N VAL A 73 3.58 -5.86 4.52
CA VAL A 73 3.40 -6.40 3.18
C VAL A 73 1.96 -6.21 2.77
N LEU A 74 1.74 -5.39 1.74
CA LEU A 74 0.43 -5.22 1.11
C LEU A 74 0.23 -6.36 0.09
N ASN A 75 -0.67 -7.27 0.43
CA ASN A 75 -1.15 -8.32 -0.46
C ASN A 75 -2.39 -7.82 -1.21
N ILE A 76 -2.29 -7.75 -2.53
CA ILE A 76 -3.40 -7.41 -3.41
C ILE A 76 -3.95 -8.72 -3.96
N LEU A 77 -5.15 -9.08 -3.50
CA LEU A 77 -5.82 -10.34 -3.82
C LEU A 77 -6.81 -10.20 -4.97
N GLY A 78 -7.25 -8.98 -5.28
CA GLY A 78 -8.17 -8.68 -6.38
C GLY A 78 -8.65 -7.23 -6.33
N GLU A 79 -9.63 -6.89 -7.16
CA GLU A 79 -10.22 -5.55 -7.18
C GLU A 79 -10.81 -5.18 -5.81
N ASN A 80 -10.19 -4.20 -5.16
CA ASN A 80 -10.59 -3.70 -3.83
C ASN A 80 -10.49 -4.75 -2.70
N LEU A 81 -9.72 -5.82 -2.90
CA LEU A 81 -9.43 -6.84 -1.90
C LEU A 81 -7.96 -6.79 -1.54
N PHE A 82 -7.69 -6.29 -0.34
CA PHE A 82 -6.35 -6.11 0.18
C PHE A 82 -6.19 -6.82 1.52
N GLU A 83 -4.99 -7.30 1.79
CA GLU A 83 -4.58 -7.79 3.10
C GLU A 83 -3.22 -7.18 3.43
N ILE A 84 -3.00 -6.78 4.67
CA ILE A 84 -1.73 -6.21 5.11
C ILE A 84 -1.15 -7.13 6.15
N GLU A 85 0.05 -7.63 5.92
CA GLU A 85 0.78 -8.47 6.86
C GLU A 85 1.83 -7.64 7.59
N VAL A 86 1.82 -7.68 8.93
CA VAL A 86 2.80 -7.03 9.81
C VAL A 86 3.24 -8.04 10.84
N ASP A 87 4.53 -8.36 10.91
CA ASP A 87 5.11 -9.32 11.87
C ASP A 87 4.34 -10.65 11.94
N GLY A 88 3.90 -11.17 10.78
CA GLY A 88 3.12 -12.41 10.67
C GLY A 88 1.63 -12.29 11.01
N SER A 89 1.16 -11.11 11.43
CA SER A 89 -0.26 -10.82 11.67
C SER A 89 -0.91 -10.21 10.43
N ILE A 90 -2.08 -10.72 10.04
CA ILE A 90 -2.81 -10.26 8.85
C ILE A 90 -3.94 -9.31 9.25
N TYR A 91 -3.96 -8.14 8.63
CA TYR A 91 -4.95 -7.08 8.81
C TYR A 91 -5.74 -6.90 7.52
N LYS A 92 -7.08 -6.88 7.65
CA LYS A 92 -7.97 -6.65 6.52
C LYS A 92 -8.49 -5.22 6.57
N PRO A 93 -8.06 -4.32 5.65
CA PRO A 93 -8.62 -2.99 5.58
C PRO A 93 -10.11 -3.06 5.29
N ARG A 94 -10.86 -2.22 6.00
CA ARG A 94 -12.27 -2.01 5.66
C ARG A 94 -12.35 -1.19 4.38
N LYS A 95 -13.37 -1.46 3.56
CA LYS A 95 -13.73 -0.54 2.48
C LYS A 95 -14.13 0.79 3.10
N LYS A 96 -13.53 1.87 2.62
CA LYS A 96 -13.92 3.23 2.95
C LYS A 96 -15.40 3.40 2.58
N GLY A 97 -16.26 3.58 3.59
CA GLY A 97 -17.68 3.82 3.38
C GLY A 97 -17.87 5.12 2.60
N ARG A 98 -18.62 5.07 1.50
CA ARG A 98 -19.15 6.25 0.82
C ARG A 98 -20.30 6.84 1.64
#